data_AF-A0A4Q2UJ44-F1
#
_entry.id   AF-A0A4Q2UJ44-F1
#
_cell.length_a   1.000
_cell.length_b   1.000
_cell.length_c   1.000
_cell.angle_alpha   90.00
_cell.angle_beta   90.00
_cell.angle_gamma   90.00
#
_symmetry.space_group_name_H-M   'P 1'
#
loop_
_entity.id
_entity.type
_entity.pdbx_description
1 polymer ?
#
loop_
_entity_poly.entity_id
_entity_poly.type
_entity_poly.pdbx_seq_one_letter_code
_entity_poly.pdbx_strand_id
1 'polypeptide(L)'
;MEPEKEKWINDVLGSVDDLQRAEPSPFLFASIRNRIAEKAAPVRLPVRTVWLAAASFGLLVVLNWQAVSGRLASAPAKASELNTVVTDLNLYPATNQLYDVWSGPNY
;
A
#
# COMPACT_ATOMS: atom_id res chain seq x y z
N MET A 1 -2.55 66.08 16.23
CA MET A 1 -1.73 65.04 15.57
C MET A 1 -2.72 64.11 14.91
N GLU A 2 -2.63 63.89 13.59
CA GLU A 2 -3.48 62.89 12.93
C GLU A 2 -3.13 61.49 13.48
N PRO A 3 -4.12 60.65 13.79
CA PRO A 3 -3.89 59.27 14.21
C PRO A 3 -3.18 58.47 13.11
N GLU A 4 -2.28 57.57 13.51
CA GLU A 4 -1.39 56.82 12.58
C GLU A 4 -2.15 56.09 11.46
N LYS A 5 -3.38 55.65 11.73
CA LYS A 5 -4.25 55.00 10.76
C LYS A 5 -4.64 55.92 9.59
N GLU A 6 -4.97 57.18 9.87
CA GLU A 6 -5.36 58.16 8.85
C GLU A 6 -4.16 58.53 7.98
N LYS A 7 -2.97 58.61 8.59
CA LYS A 7 -1.71 58.82 7.87
C LYS A 7 -1.39 57.68 6.91
N TRP A 8 -1.51 56.42 7.35
CA TRP A 8 -1.30 55.26 6.47
C TRP A 8 -2.29 55.21 5.31
N ILE A 9 -3.57 55.54 5.56
CA ILE A 9 -4.58 55.59 4.50
C ILE A 9 -4.23 56.65 3.46
N ASN A 10 -3.85 57.86 3.90
CA ASN A 10 -3.46 58.94 3.02
C ASN A 10 -2.16 58.63 2.26
N ASP A 11 -1.18 57.98 2.91
CA ASP A 11 0.05 57.55 2.27
C ASP A 11 -0.21 56.49 1.17
N VAL A 12 -1.11 55.53 1.42
CA VAL A 12 -1.46 54.50 0.44
C VAL A 12 -2.29 55.08 -0.71
N LEU A 13 -3.29 55.90 -0.43
CA LEU A 13 -4.13 56.51 -1.46
C LEU A 13 -3.35 57.54 -2.29
N GLY A 14 -2.47 58.33 -1.67
CA GLY A 14 -1.61 59.28 -2.36
C GLY A 14 -0.47 58.61 -3.15
N SER A 15 -0.12 57.36 -2.84
CA SER A 15 0.94 56.62 -3.56
C SER A 15 0.63 56.37 -5.05
N VAL A 16 -0.64 56.50 -5.44
CA VAL A 16 -1.12 56.28 -6.82
C VAL A 16 -1.42 57.57 -7.58
N ASP A 17 -1.42 58.73 -6.93
CA ASP A 17 -1.81 60.01 -7.54
C ASP A 17 -0.81 60.53 -8.57
N ASP A 18 0.48 60.17 -8.45
CA ASP A 18 1.56 60.62 -9.36
C ASP A 18 1.99 59.54 -10.38
N LEU A 19 1.30 58.39 -10.39
CA LEU A 19 1.56 57.32 -11.34
C LEU A 19 0.83 57.61 -12.65
N GLN A 20 1.60 57.80 -13.74
CA GLN A 20 1.05 57.78 -15.08
C GLN A 20 0.21 56.52 -15.28
N ARG A 21 -1.02 56.70 -15.78
CA ARG A 21 -1.92 55.61 -16.11
C ARG A 21 -1.21 54.66 -17.08
N ALA A 22 -0.78 53.51 -16.58
CA ALA A 22 -0.13 52.51 -17.39
C ALA A 22 -1.10 52.05 -18.47
N GLU A 23 -0.77 52.29 -19.75
CA GLU A 23 -1.51 51.66 -20.83
C GLU A 23 -1.30 50.15 -20.72
N PRO A 24 -2.38 49.36 -20.61
CA PRO A 24 -2.23 47.92 -20.52
C PRO A 24 -1.56 47.45 -21.80
N SER A 25 -0.39 46.82 -21.65
CA SER A 25 0.28 46.13 -22.76
C SER A 25 -0.75 45.25 -23.48
N PRO A 26 -0.84 45.28 -24.81
CA PRO A 26 -1.75 44.41 -25.56
C PRO A 26 -1.45 42.92 -25.33
N PHE A 27 -0.31 42.60 -24.72
CA PHE A 27 0.11 41.25 -24.37
C PHE A 27 -0.14 40.87 -22.89
N LEU A 28 -0.68 41.76 -22.04
CA LEU A 28 -0.96 41.46 -20.63
C LEU A 28 -1.89 40.26 -20.46
N PHE A 29 -2.93 40.19 -21.30
CA PHE A 29 -3.83 39.05 -21.28
C PHE A 29 -3.12 37.75 -21.69
N ALA A 30 -2.27 37.81 -22.72
CA ALA A 30 -1.51 36.65 -23.18
C ALA A 30 -0.50 36.17 -22.13
N SER A 31 0.18 37.09 -21.43
CA SER A 31 1.15 36.75 -20.38
C SER A 31 0.47 36.14 -19.16
N ILE A 32 -0.68 36.67 -18.73
CA ILE A 32 -1.49 36.09 -17.65
C ILE A 32 -1.97 34.69 -18.05
N ARG A 33 -2.51 34.53 -19.26
CA ARG A 33 -2.99 33.23 -19.76
C ARG A 33 -1.87 32.19 -19.81
N ASN A 34 -0.69 32.55 -20.31
CA ASN A 34 0.45 31.63 -20.38
C ASN A 34 0.91 31.21 -18.97
N ARG A 35 0.96 32.16 -18.03
CA ARG A 35 1.37 31.89 -16.65
C ARG A 35 0.41 30.98 -15.89
N ILE A 36 -0.89 31.08 -16.20
CA ILE A 36 -1.92 30.16 -15.67
C ILE A 36 -1.76 28.77 -16.29
N ALA A 37 -1.53 28.69 -17.61
CA ALA A 37 -1.35 27.42 -18.32
C ALA A 37 -0.09 26.67 -17.88
N GLU A 38 1.02 27.37 -17.63
CA GLU A 38 2.26 26.78 -17.11
C GLU A 38 2.09 26.22 -15.69
N LYS A 39 1.37 26.92 -14.82
CA LYS A 39 1.06 26.43 -13.46
C LYS A 39 0.05 25.28 -13.45
N ALA A 40 -0.82 25.23 -14.45
CA ALA A 40 -1.79 24.15 -14.63
C ALA A 40 -1.18 22.92 -15.35
N ALA A 41 0.08 22.97 -15.77
CA ALA A 41 0.73 21.84 -16.40
C ALA A 41 0.85 20.68 -15.39
N PRO A 42 0.24 19.52 -15.67
CA PRO A 42 0.36 18.37 -14.77
C PRO A 42 1.82 17.93 -14.71
N VAL A 43 2.32 17.71 -13.49
CA VAL A 43 3.68 17.19 -13.25
C VAL A 43 3.81 15.85 -13.96
N ARG A 44 4.51 15.83 -15.11
CA ARG A 44 4.77 14.60 -15.86
C ARG A 44 5.91 13.84 -15.19
N LEU A 45 5.57 12.77 -14.49
CA LEU A 45 6.57 11.84 -13.97
C LEU A 45 7.06 10.91 -15.09
N PRO A 46 8.37 10.61 -15.16
CA PRO A 46 8.89 9.65 -16.13
C PRO A 46 8.26 8.26 -15.96
N VAL A 47 7.92 7.58 -17.06
CA VAL A 47 7.33 6.22 -17.02
C VAL A 47 8.22 5.25 -16.22
N ARG A 48 9.54 5.41 -16.30
CA ARG A 48 10.51 4.63 -15.55
C ARG A 48 10.34 4.76 -14.03
N THR A 49 10.03 5.95 -13.51
CA THR A 49 9.84 6.15 -12.06
C THR A 49 8.55 5.50 -11.58
N VAL A 50 7.50 5.52 -12.41
CA VAL A 50 6.24 4.81 -12.12
C VAL A 50 6.48 3.30 -12.04
N TRP A 51 7.23 2.74 -12.98
CA TRP A 51 7.59 1.32 -12.96
C TRP A 51 8.46 0.92 -11.78
N LEU A 52 9.45 1.75 -11.41
CA LEU A 52 10.27 1.51 -10.21
C LEU A 52 9.43 1.55 -8.93
N ALA A 53 8.50 2.50 -8.82
CA ALA A 53 7.58 2.58 -7.68
C ALA A 53 6.67 1.35 -7.62
N ALA A 54 6.10 0.92 -8.75
CA ALA A 54 5.26 -0.27 -8.83
C ALA A 54 6.04 -1.55 -8.47
N ALA A 55 7.29 -1.70 -8.97
CA ALA A 55 8.14 -2.83 -8.65
C ALA A 55 8.51 -2.88 -7.16
N SER A 56 8.86 -1.73 -6.58
CA SER A 56 9.15 -1.61 -5.14
C SER A 56 7.94 -1.98 -4.28
N PHE A 57 6.76 -1.48 -4.66
CA PHE A 57 5.51 -1.83 -3.97
C PHE A 57 5.19 -3.32 -4.10
N GLY A 58 5.32 -3.90 -5.30
CA GLY A 58 5.15 -5.34 -5.51
C GLY A 58 6.09 -6.19 -4.67
N LEU A 59 7.37 -5.80 -4.57
CA LEU A 59 8.34 -6.47 -3.72
C LEU A 59 7.94 -6.43 -2.24
N LEU A 60 7.48 -5.27 -1.75
CA LEU A 60 6.98 -5.15 -0.38
C LEU A 60 5.77 -6.06 -0.14
N VAL A 61 4.84 -6.16 -1.08
CA VAL A 61 3.67 -7.05 -0.96
C VAL A 61 4.12 -8.50 -0.84
N VAL A 62 5.05 -8.96 -1.70
CA VAL A 62 5.58 -10.33 -1.66
C VAL A 62 6.29 -10.60 -0.34
N LEU A 63 7.12 -9.68 0.14
CA LEU A 63 7.84 -9.83 1.40
C LEU A 63 6.88 -9.89 2.61
N ASN A 64 5.86 -9.03 2.63
CA ASN A 64 4.84 -9.06 3.67
C ASN A 64 4.03 -10.36 3.63
N TRP A 65 3.70 -10.85 2.42
CA TRP A 65 3.02 -12.13 2.24
C TRP A 65 3.85 -13.31 2.77
N GLN A 66 5.14 -13.34 2.45
CA GLN A 66 6.06 -14.37 2.95
C GLN A 66 6.24 -14.29 4.46
N ALA A 67 6.33 -13.09 5.05
CA ALA A 67 6.43 -12.93 6.50
C ALA A 67 5.19 -13.45 7.24
N VAL A 68 3.99 -13.26 6.66
CA VAL A 68 2.73 -13.82 7.20
C VAL A 68 2.67 -15.33 6.99
N SER A 69 3.00 -15.81 5.80
CA SER A 69 2.94 -17.24 5.44
C SER A 69 4.01 -18.07 6.15
N GLY A 70 5.21 -17.53 6.37
CA GLY A 70 6.29 -18.20 7.11
C GLY A 70 5.95 -18.41 8.58
N ARG A 71 5.13 -17.54 9.19
CA ARG A 71 4.58 -17.76 10.54
C ARG A 71 3.54 -18.87 10.57
N LEU A 72 2.82 -19.09 9.47
CA LEU A 72 1.86 -20.20 9.31
C LEU A 72 2.56 -21.52 8.93
N ALA A 73 3.71 -21.45 8.24
CA ALA A 73 4.48 -22.60 7.78
C ALA A 73 5.37 -23.24 8.86
N SER A 74 5.49 -22.65 10.05
CA SER A 74 6.20 -23.25 11.20
C SER A 74 5.43 -24.37 11.92
N ALA A 75 4.42 -24.98 11.27
CA ALA A 75 3.80 -26.19 11.77
C ALA A 75 3.60 -27.26 10.67
N PRO A 76 4.65 -28.04 10.34
CA PRO A 76 4.47 -29.40 9.88
C PRO A 76 5.41 -30.33 10.68
N ALA A 77 5.05 -30.63 11.92
CA ALA A 77 5.75 -31.65 12.70
C ALA A 77 4.80 -32.49 13.58
N LYS A 78 3.70 -31.92 14.06
CA LYS A 78 2.81 -32.61 15.01
C LYS A 78 1.89 -33.68 14.41
N ALA A 79 1.57 -33.60 13.12
CA ALA A 79 0.69 -34.59 12.49
C ALA A 79 1.38 -35.93 12.23
N SER A 80 2.71 -35.91 12.00
CA SER A 80 3.49 -37.14 11.80
C SER A 80 3.78 -37.83 13.12
N GLU A 81 4.06 -37.09 14.19
CA GLU A 81 4.30 -37.65 15.54
C GLU A 81 3.06 -38.31 16.16
N LEU A 82 1.85 -37.77 15.93
CA LEU A 82 0.63 -38.39 16.45
C LEU A 82 0.37 -39.77 15.82
N ASN A 83 0.69 -39.93 14.53
CA ASN A 83 0.46 -41.18 13.83
C ASN A 83 1.46 -42.25 14.27
N THR A 84 2.71 -41.88 14.55
CA THR A 84 3.73 -42.81 15.08
C THR A 84 3.37 -43.32 16.48
N VAL A 85 2.88 -42.46 17.39
CA VAL A 85 2.49 -42.90 18.74
C VAL A 85 1.26 -43.81 18.71
N VAL A 86 0.28 -43.54 17.83
CA VAL A 86 -0.89 -44.43 17.65
C VAL A 86 -0.47 -45.80 17.09
N THR A 87 0.53 -45.82 16.21
CA THR A 87 1.06 -47.07 15.63
C THR A 87 1.88 -47.85 16.66
N ASP A 88 2.65 -47.18 17.51
CA ASP A 88 3.44 -47.81 18.59
C ASP A 88 2.56 -48.30 19.76
N LEU A 89 1.38 -47.71 19.97
CA LEU A 89 0.43 -48.15 20.98
C LEU A 89 -0.41 -49.38 20.55
N ASN A 90 -0.35 -49.78 19.27
CA ASN A 90 -0.89 -51.05 18.79
C ASN A 90 0.05 -52.22 19.17
N LEU A 91 0.24 -52.41 20.48
CA LEU A 91 1.02 -53.50 21.09
C LEU A 91 0.33 -54.88 21.00
N TYR A 92 -0.75 -55.01 20.23
CA TYR A 92 -1.39 -56.28 19.94
C TYR A 92 -1.58 -56.45 18.43
N PRO A 93 -0.86 -57.38 17.77
CA PRO A 93 -1.22 -57.77 16.43
C PRO A 93 -2.60 -58.45 16.49
N ALA A 94 -3.52 -58.02 15.63
CA ALA A 94 -4.86 -58.60 15.46
C ALA A 94 -4.84 -60.03 14.83
N THR A 95 -3.78 -60.80 15.10
CA THR A 95 -3.58 -62.17 14.59
C THR A 95 -3.92 -63.24 15.61
N ASN A 96 -4.29 -62.88 16.85
CA ASN A 96 -4.86 -63.83 17.81
C ASN A 96 -6.38 -63.99 17.56
N GLN A 97 -6.76 -64.45 16.37
CA GLN A 97 -8.08 -65.05 16.20
C GLN A 97 -8.04 -66.43 16.86
N LEU A 98 -8.43 -66.47 18.14
CA LEU A 98 -8.57 -67.68 18.97
C LEU A 98 -9.76 -68.57 18.59
N TYR A 99 -10.34 -68.37 17.41
CA TYR A 99 -11.40 -69.21 16.87
C TYR A 99 -10.85 -69.97 15.67
N ASP A 100 -10.49 -71.22 15.90
CA ASP A 100 -10.54 -72.24 14.86
C ASP A 100 -11.96 -72.19 14.24
N VAL A 101 -12.01 -71.91 12.95
CA VAL A 101 -13.23 -72.12 12.15
C VAL A 101 -13.56 -73.60 12.25
N TRP A 102 -14.53 -73.94 13.10
CA TRP A 102 -15.09 -75.27 13.24
C TRP A 102 -15.64 -75.72 11.88
N SER A 103 -14.97 -76.67 11.23
CA SER A 103 -15.41 -77.34 10.01
C SER A 103 -16.13 -78.65 10.37
N GLY A 104 -17.33 -78.53 10.93
CA GLY A 104 -18.21 -79.68 11.16
C GLY A 104 -18.69 -80.29 9.83
N PRO A 105 -18.85 -81.62 9.73
CA PRO A 105 -19.31 -82.27 8.51
C PRO A 105 -20.82 -82.02 8.33
N ASN A 106 -21.20 -81.55 7.14
CA ASN A 106 -22.59 -81.48 6.72
C ASN A 106 -23.14 -82.91 6.58
N TYR A 107 -24.10 -83.28 7.43
CA TYR A 107 -25.02 -84.39 7.23
C TYR A 107 -26.44 -83.92 7.54
#